data_AF-A0A838YUB0-F1
#
_entry.id   AF-A0A838YUB0-F1
#
_cell.length_a   1.000
_cell.length_b   1.000
_cell.length_c   1.000
_cell.angle_alpha   90.00
_cell.angle_beta   90.00
_cell.angle_gamma   90.00
#
_symmetry.space_group_name_H-M   'P 1'
#
loop_
_entity.id
_entity.type
_entity.pdbx_description
1 polymer ?
#
loop_
_entity_poly.entity_id
_entity_poly.type
_entity_poly.pdbx_seq_one_letter_code
_entity_poly.pdbx_strand_id
1 'polypeptide(L)' 'TIHSRSPLLLTPKQKDFWISEAPSEDIYNEILDYTYKDIQFHKVDRAVSNPKNNNESLIQEYQEVPF' A
#
# COMPACT_ATOMS: atom_id res chain seq x y z
N THR A 1 1.87 -10.99 12.25
CA THR A 1 2.62 -10.32 11.16
C THR A 1 1.68 -10.17 9.98
N ILE A 2 1.58 -8.98 9.37
CA ILE A 2 0.66 -8.78 8.22
C ILE A 2 1.12 -9.60 7.02
N HIS A 3 2.37 -9.40 6.60
CA HIS A 3 2.98 -10.11 5.47
C HIS A 3 4.50 -9.90 5.46
N SER A 4 5.26 -10.69 4.68
CA SER A 4 6.72 -10.58 4.51
C SER A 4 7.15 -9.79 3.27
N ARG A 5 6.19 -9.33 2.47
CA ARG A 5 6.37 -8.51 1.26
C ARG A 5 5.34 -7.41 1.25
N SER A 6 5.69 -6.29 0.63
CA SER A 6 4.85 -5.10 0.50
C SER A 6 5.00 -4.52 -0.91
N PRO A 7 4.01 -3.77 -1.40
CA PRO A 7 4.15 -3.03 -2.64
C PRO A 7 5.21 -1.93 -2.48
N LEU A 8 5.89 -1.60 -3.58
CA LEU A 8 6.76 -0.43 -3.64
C LEU A 8 5.88 0.81 -3.67
N LEU A 9 6.06 1.70 -2.69
CA LEU A 9 5.35 2.97 -2.62
C LEU A 9 6.30 4.07 -3.06
N LEU A 10 5.82 4.95 -3.94
CA LEU A 10 6.61 6.04 -4.50
C LEU A 10 6.12 7.36 -3.94
N THR A 11 7.06 8.23 -3.58
CA THR A 11 6.76 9.66 -3.38
C THR A 11 6.33 10.29 -4.72
N PRO A 12 5.67 11.46 -4.71
CA PRO A 12 5.31 12.15 -5.95
C PRO A 12 6.52 12.37 -6.88
N LYS A 13 7.67 12.78 -6.34
CA LYS A 13 8.92 12.95 -7.11
C LYS A 13 9.39 11.63 -7.73
N GLN A 14 9.40 10.54 -6.97
CA GLN A 14 9.79 9.22 -7.47
C GLN A 14 8.82 8.69 -8.52
N LYS A 15 7.52 9.01 -8.41
CA LYS A 15 6.52 8.65 -9.42
C LYS A 15 6.80 9.33 -10.76
N ASP A 16 7.12 10.63 -10.74
CA ASP A 16 7.44 11.37 -11.96
C ASP A 16 8.72 10.82 -12.61
N PHE A 17 9.70 10.45 -11.80
CA PHE A 17 10.93 9.83 -12.27
C PHE A 17 10.70 8.41 -12.83
N TRP A 18 9.84 7.62 -12.20
CA TRP A 18 9.49 6.26 -12.62
C TRP A 18 8.89 6.19 -14.04
N ILE A 19 8.10 7.19 -14.42
CA ILE A 19 7.45 7.25 -15.74
C ILE A 19 8.27 8.01 -16.79
N SER A 20 9.48 8.45 -16.43
CA SER A 20 10.35 9.19 -17.33
C SER A 20 11.11 8.25 -18.28
N GLU A 21 11.75 8.84 -19.29
CA GLU A 21 12.66 8.12 -20.21
C GLU A 21 14.07 7.92 -19.61
N ALA A 22 14.22 8.06 -18.28
CA ALA A 22 15.50 7.82 -17.63
C ALA A 22 15.93 6.36 -17.76
N PRO A 23 17.25 6.08 -17.80
CA PRO A 23 17.76 4.72 -17.74
C PRO A 23 17.21 3.97 -16.53
N SER A 24 16.91 2.68 -16.72
CA SER A 24 16.37 1.82 -15.66
C SER A 24 17.29 1.74 -14.43
N GLU A 25 18.60 1.82 -14.64
CA GLU A 25 19.59 1.81 -13.55
C GLU A 25 19.47 3.05 -12.66
N ASP A 26 19.25 4.22 -13.25
CA ASP A 26 19.04 5.47 -12.52
C ASP A 26 17.72 5.42 -11.74
N ILE A 27 16.65 4.92 -12.37
CA ILE A 27 15.34 4.71 -11.75
C ILE A 27 15.46 3.78 -10.55
N TYR A 28 16.20 2.68 -10.67
CA TYR A 28 16.40 1.73 -9.59
C TYR A 28 17.11 2.37 -8.40
N ASN A 29 18.17 3.12 -8.64
CA ASN A 29 18.96 3.77 -7.60
C ASN A 29 18.15 4.81 -6.79
N GLU A 30 17.29 5.60 -7.44
CA GLU A 30 16.46 6.63 -6.78
C GLU A 30 15.34 6.02 -5.91
N ILE A 31 14.90 4.80 -6.22
CA ILE A 31 13.70 4.20 -5.62
C ILE A 31 14.01 3.25 -4.46
N LEU A 32 15.26 2.79 -4.34
CA LEU A 32 15.68 1.86 -3.29
C LEU A 32 15.64 2.45 -1.87
N ASP A 33 15.66 3.76 -1.70
CA ASP A 33 15.70 4.41 -0.38
C ASP A 33 14.32 4.51 0.31
N TYR A 34 13.37 3.63 -0.05
CA TYR A 34 12.03 3.69 0.53
C TYR A 34 11.97 3.05 1.93
N THR A 35 11.35 3.75 2.88
CA THR A 35 11.13 3.25 4.24
C THR A 35 9.64 3.17 4.58
N TYR A 36 9.19 2.05 5.15
CA TYR A 36 7.80 1.80 5.53
C TYR A 36 7.40 2.44 6.89
N LYS A 37 8.19 3.39 7.39
CA LYS A 37 8.01 3.95 8.74
C LYS A 37 6.70 4.74 8.89
N ASP A 38 6.20 5.30 7.79
CA ASP A 38 5.04 6.20 7.80
C ASP A 38 3.71 5.50 7.46
N ILE A 39 3.70 4.16 7.40
CA ILE A 39 2.50 3.39 6.99
C ILE A 39 1.80 2.83 8.22
N GLN A 40 0.54 3.23 8.37
CA GLN A 40 -0.35 2.69 9.38
C GLN A 40 -1.26 1.61 8.77
N PHE A 41 -1.63 0.64 9.59
CA PHE A 41 -2.50 -0.45 9.20
C PHE A 41 -3.39 -0.85 10.37
N HIS A 42 -4.59 -1.33 10.04
CA HIS A 42 -5.55 -1.87 11.00
C HIS A 42 -6.23 -3.10 10.41
N LYS A 43 -6.85 -3.90 11.28
CA LYS A 43 -7.66 -5.04 10.85
C LYS A 43 -8.97 -4.53 10.24
N VAL A 44 -9.42 -5.15 9.15
CA VAL A 44 -10.70 -4.83 8.48
C VAL A 44 -11.61 -6.07 8.45
N ASP A 45 -12.87 -5.88 8.05
CA ASP A 45 -13.84 -6.97 7.91
C ASP A 45 -13.43 -7.97 6.80
N ARG A 46 -13.69 -9.26 7.02
CA ARG A 46 -13.39 -10.33 6.06
C ARG A 46 -14.17 -10.19 4.76
N ALA A 47 -15.30 -9.49 4.75
CA ALA A 47 -16.10 -9.21 3.56
C ALA A 47 -15.29 -8.58 2.42
N VAL A 48 -14.16 -7.91 2.70
CA VAL A 48 -13.26 -7.34 1.68
C VAL A 48 -12.68 -8.41 0.75
N SER A 49 -12.64 -9.68 1.17
CA SER A 49 -12.12 -10.78 0.34
C SER A 49 -13.02 -11.16 -0.82
N ASN A 50 -14.29 -10.74 -0.81
CA ASN A 50 -15.22 -10.96 -1.92
C ASN A 50 -15.19 -9.75 -2.86
N PRO A 51 -14.70 -9.88 -4.10
CA PRO A 51 -14.55 -8.76 -5.03
C PRO A 51 -15.87 -8.13 -5.49
N LYS A 52 -17.02 -8.75 -5.18
CA LYS A 52 -18.35 -8.17 -5.42
C LYS A 52 -18.72 -7.09 -4.40
N ASN A 53 -18.06 -7.07 -3.24
CA ASN A 53 -18.32 -6.07 -2.20
C ASN A 53 -17.49 -4.81 -2.49
N ASN A 54 -18.13 -3.64 -2.51
CA ASN A 54 -17.49 -2.36 -2.84
C ASN A 54 -17.89 -1.21 -1.88
N ASN A 55 -18.43 -1.54 -0.72
CA ASN A 55 -18.88 -0.55 0.27
C ASN A 55 -17.69 0.08 1.01
N GLU A 56 -17.82 1.34 1.43
CA GLU A 56 -16.77 2.07 2.16
C GLU A 56 -16.40 1.43 3.51
N SER A 57 -17.33 0.69 4.13
CA SER A 57 -17.09 -0.01 5.39
C SER A 57 -15.98 -1.06 5.31
N LEU A 58 -15.61 -1.52 4.11
CA LEU A 58 -14.60 -2.56 3.90
C LEU A 58 -13.17 -2.13 4.26
N ILE A 59 -12.91 -0.82 4.33
CA ILE A 59 -11.60 -0.26 4.70
C ILE A 59 -11.58 0.31 6.13
N GLN A 60 -12.72 0.29 6.83
CA GLN A 60 -12.82 0.79 8.20
C GLN A 60 -12.20 -0.19 9.20
N GLU A 61 -11.74 0.34 10.34
CA GLU A 61 -11.22 -0.49 11.43
C GLU A 61 -12.29 -1.47 11.92
N TYR A 62 -11.91 -2.74 12.01
CA TYR A 62 -12.78 -3.80 12.48
C TYR A 62 -13.14 -3.57 13.94
N GLN A 63 -14.43 -3.39 14.20
CA GLN A 63 -14.98 -3.39 15.55
C GLN A 63 -15.71 -4.70 15.80
N GLU A 64 -15.36 -5.37 16.89
CA GLU A 64 -16.11 -6.54 17.34
C GLU A 64 -17.44 -6.05 17.92
N VAL A 65 -18.56 -6.47 17.33
CA VAL A 65 -19.88 -6.12 17.86
C VAL A 65 -20.08 -6.92 19.15
N PRO A 66 -20.22 -6.28 20.33
CA PRO A 66 -20.48 -7.00 21.57
C PRO A 66 -21.85 -7.70 21.48
N PHE A 67 -21.90 -8.93 21.99
CA PHE A 67 -23.14 -9.71 22.12
C PHE A 67 -24.15 -9.06 23.06
#